data_AF-A0A0Q9WHL9-F1
#
_entry.id   AF-A0A0Q9WHL9-F1
#
_cell.length_a   1.000
_cell.length_b   1.000
_cell.length_c   1.000
_cell.angle_alpha   90.00
_cell.angle_beta   90.00
_cell.angle_gamma   90.00
#
_symmetry.space_group_name_H-M   'P 1'
#
loop_
_entity.id
_entity.type
_entity.pdbx_description
1 polymer ?
#
loop_
_entity_poly.entity_id
_entity_poly.type
_entity_poly.pdbx_seq_one_letter_code
_entity_poly.pdbx_strand_id
1 'polypeptide(L)'
;MATTIQMTNEQLHALIEAVRSSAVSAAGTAAAAAGSDATNSKSKGSFSACTHRFFGSRSHDEVEEFITNIVTYKELEEISDENALKGVSLLFYGLASTWWQGVRKEAKCWNDVIDLIREHFSPAKPAYQVYMEFFEKKQEDGVAIDTFVVEKRALLAQLPEGRHNEETELDFLYGLLNIKFRKHISRQSIATFRDLLEQGRIIEHNNQEDEATAKGPLRGARRGERCTYCNFRGHTFEVCRKRRQARDEATAAEE
;
A
#
# COMPACT_ATOMS: atom_id res chain seq x y z
N MET A 1 74.50 -22.86 -58.03
CA MET A 1 73.37 -22.66 -58.96
C MET A 1 72.09 -22.71 -58.14
N ALA A 2 71.35 -21.61 -58.07
CA ALA A 2 70.14 -21.52 -57.24
C ALA A 2 68.96 -22.14 -57.99
N THR A 3 68.37 -23.19 -57.42
CA THR A 3 67.16 -23.85 -57.93
C THR A 3 65.94 -23.02 -57.55
N THR A 4 65.38 -22.29 -58.51
CA THR A 4 64.07 -21.64 -58.34
C THR A 4 62.97 -22.68 -58.46
N ILE A 5 62.32 -23.00 -57.34
CA ILE A 5 61.13 -23.85 -57.29
C ILE A 5 59.97 -23.02 -57.86
N GLN A 6 59.56 -23.32 -59.10
CA GLN A 6 58.34 -22.75 -59.68
C GLN A 6 57.15 -23.63 -59.30
N MET A 7 56.28 -23.11 -58.46
CA MET A 7 55.03 -23.74 -58.07
C MET A 7 53.99 -23.49 -59.18
N THR A 8 53.30 -24.53 -59.65
CA THR A 8 52.30 -24.37 -60.72
C THR A 8 51.02 -23.73 -60.16
N ASN A 9 50.24 -23.07 -61.02
CA ASN A 9 48.99 -22.40 -60.59
C ASN A 9 48.01 -23.40 -59.92
N GLU A 10 47.96 -24.64 -60.37
CA GLU A 10 47.13 -25.69 -59.76
C GLU A 10 47.59 -26.04 -58.34
N GLN A 11 48.90 -26.08 -58.11
CA GLN A 11 49.46 -26.30 -56.77
C GLN A 11 49.20 -25.11 -55.83
N LEU A 12 49.19 -23.87 -56.35
CA LEU A 12 48.82 -22.68 -55.59
C LEU A 12 47.34 -22.71 -55.18
N HIS A 13 46.44 -23.08 -56.10
CA HIS A 13 45.01 -23.20 -55.82
C HIS A 13 44.73 -24.28 -54.76
N ALA A 14 45.36 -25.44 -54.87
CA ALA A 14 45.23 -26.51 -53.88
C ALA A 14 45.73 -26.07 -52.48
N LEU A 15 46.80 -25.27 -52.42
CA LEU A 15 47.33 -24.73 -51.17
C LEU A 15 46.37 -23.70 -50.53
N ILE A 16 45.79 -22.81 -51.33
CA ILE A 16 44.80 -21.82 -50.84
C ILE A 16 43.55 -22.53 -50.30
N GLU A 17 43.09 -23.58 -50.99
CA GLU A 17 41.91 -24.34 -50.56
C GLU A 17 42.19 -25.18 -49.31
N ALA A 18 43.40 -25.75 -49.18
CA ALA A 18 43.86 -26.43 -47.97
C ALA A 18 44.02 -25.47 -46.77
N VAL A 19 44.51 -24.25 -47.00
CA VAL A 19 44.61 -23.21 -45.95
C VAL A 19 43.22 -22.70 -45.54
N ARG A 20 42.30 -22.53 -46.51
CA ARG A 20 40.92 -22.10 -46.22
C ARG A 20 40.14 -23.17 -45.44
N SER A 21 40.28 -24.45 -45.80
CA SER A 21 39.66 -25.57 -45.08
C SER A 21 40.27 -25.80 -43.68
N SER A 22 41.58 -25.55 -43.53
CA SER A 22 42.25 -25.54 -42.22
C SER A 22 41.79 -24.37 -41.33
N ALA A 23 41.59 -23.17 -41.92
CA ALA A 23 41.09 -22.00 -41.20
C ALA A 23 39.62 -22.16 -40.77
N VAL A 24 38.78 -22.79 -41.59
CA VAL A 24 37.38 -23.11 -41.22
C VAL A 24 37.32 -24.18 -40.12
N SER A 25 38.21 -25.16 -40.15
CA SER A 25 38.31 -26.17 -39.08
C SER A 25 38.80 -25.58 -37.75
N ALA A 26 39.78 -24.67 -37.79
CA ALA A 26 40.26 -23.95 -36.61
C ALA A 26 39.19 -22.99 -36.03
N ALA A 27 38.42 -22.32 -36.88
CA ALA A 27 37.28 -21.50 -36.47
C ALA A 27 36.12 -22.35 -35.91
N GLY A 28 35.89 -23.56 -36.46
CA GLY A 28 34.91 -24.52 -35.95
C GLY A 28 35.24 -25.07 -34.57
N THR A 29 36.53 -25.33 -34.28
CA THR A 29 36.97 -25.77 -32.93
C THR A 29 36.99 -24.64 -31.90
N ALA A 30 37.29 -23.40 -32.31
CA ALA A 30 37.17 -22.23 -31.43
C ALA A 30 35.69 -21.90 -31.13
N ALA A 31 34.79 -22.09 -32.10
CA ALA A 31 33.34 -21.95 -31.90
C ALA A 31 32.73 -23.10 -31.08
N ALA A 32 33.29 -24.32 -31.11
CA ALA A 32 32.83 -25.43 -30.28
C ALA A 32 33.29 -25.32 -28.81
N ALA A 33 34.47 -24.73 -28.55
CA ALA A 33 34.94 -24.44 -27.19
C ALA A 33 34.35 -23.14 -26.61
N ALA A 34 33.93 -22.19 -27.45
CA ALA A 34 33.22 -20.97 -27.04
C ALA A 34 31.69 -21.08 -27.11
N GLY A 35 31.16 -22.16 -27.70
CA GLY A 35 29.73 -22.33 -28.01
C GLY A 35 28.97 -23.25 -27.06
N SER A 36 29.63 -23.92 -26.10
CA SER A 36 28.95 -24.77 -25.10
C SER A 36 28.85 -24.15 -23.71
N ASP A 37 29.29 -22.89 -23.52
CA ASP A 37 29.14 -22.16 -22.25
C ASP A 37 28.54 -20.74 -22.42
N ALA A 38 28.16 -20.39 -23.65
CA ALA A 38 27.55 -19.09 -23.99
C ALA A 38 26.12 -19.24 -24.53
N THR A 39 25.50 -20.40 -24.38
CA THR A 39 24.04 -20.53 -24.53
C THR A 39 23.38 -20.16 -23.21
N ASN A 40 23.05 -18.88 -23.08
CA ASN A 40 21.95 -18.44 -22.23
C ASN A 40 22.13 -18.74 -20.73
N SER A 41 23.24 -18.30 -20.14
CA SER A 41 23.15 -17.81 -18.76
C SER A 41 22.28 -16.55 -18.79
N LYS A 42 20.95 -16.72 -18.95
CA LYS A 42 20.00 -15.87 -18.23
C LYS A 42 20.62 -15.78 -16.85
N SER A 43 21.08 -14.59 -16.46
CA SER A 43 21.61 -14.36 -15.12
C SER A 43 20.66 -15.06 -14.18
N LYS A 44 21.09 -16.15 -13.54
CA LYS A 44 20.22 -16.93 -12.66
C LYS A 44 19.63 -15.91 -11.70
N GLY A 45 18.32 -15.67 -11.81
CA GLY A 45 17.65 -14.68 -10.99
C GLY A 45 18.00 -14.94 -9.53
N SER A 46 18.40 -13.89 -8.83
CA SER A 46 18.95 -13.97 -7.48
C SER A 46 18.41 -12.83 -6.64
N PHE A 47 18.20 -13.08 -5.35
CA PHE A 47 17.73 -12.07 -4.40
C PHE A 47 18.78 -10.99 -4.06
N SER A 48 19.94 -10.96 -4.73
CA SER A 48 21.00 -9.98 -4.47
C SER A 48 20.61 -8.53 -4.75
N ALA A 49 19.71 -8.30 -5.73
CA ALA A 49 19.23 -6.97 -6.07
C ALA A 49 17.88 -6.63 -5.38
N CYS A 50 17.34 -7.53 -4.57
CA CYS A 50 16.10 -7.28 -3.83
C CYS A 50 16.32 -6.23 -2.74
N THR A 51 15.52 -5.18 -2.77
CA THR A 51 15.52 -4.10 -1.78
C THR A 51 14.69 -4.42 -0.54
N HIS A 52 13.74 -5.34 -0.66
CA HIS A 52 12.86 -5.75 0.43
C HIS A 52 13.61 -6.65 1.40
N ARG A 53 13.67 -6.23 2.67
CA ARG A 53 14.32 -6.98 3.74
C ARG A 53 13.38 -7.09 4.94
N PHE A 54 13.52 -8.17 5.70
CA PHE A 54 12.68 -8.45 6.86
C PHE A 54 13.49 -8.53 8.16
N PHE A 55 13.08 -7.76 9.16
CA PHE A 55 13.74 -7.68 10.47
C PHE A 55 13.30 -8.78 11.44
N GLY A 56 12.07 -9.28 11.30
CA GLY A 56 11.43 -10.17 12.29
C GLY A 56 10.35 -9.49 13.13
N SER A 57 9.72 -8.43 12.63
CA SER A 57 8.55 -7.83 13.29
C SER A 57 7.40 -8.82 13.36
N ARG A 58 6.68 -8.85 14.49
CA ARG A 58 5.49 -9.70 14.69
C ARG A 58 4.21 -8.95 14.32
N SER A 59 4.19 -8.38 13.12
CA SER A 59 3.05 -7.65 12.57
C SER A 59 2.55 -8.39 11.34
N HIS A 60 1.24 -8.68 11.31
CA HIS A 60 0.62 -9.35 10.17
C HIS A 60 0.86 -8.58 8.87
N ASP A 61 0.69 -7.26 8.91
CA ASP A 61 0.74 -6.42 7.72
C ASP A 61 2.15 -6.34 7.16
N GLU A 62 3.19 -6.18 8.00
CA GLU A 62 4.58 -6.16 7.55
C GLU A 62 5.03 -7.52 6.99
N VAL A 63 4.55 -8.62 7.57
CA VAL A 63 4.87 -9.98 7.13
C VAL A 63 4.24 -10.27 5.78
N GLU A 64 2.94 -10.00 5.59
CA GLU A 64 2.26 -10.25 4.31
C GLU A 64 2.74 -9.28 3.22
N GLU A 65 3.06 -8.03 3.55
CA GLU A 65 3.70 -7.09 2.60
C GLU A 65 5.05 -7.64 2.13
N PHE A 66 5.90 -8.09 3.07
CA PHE A 66 7.18 -8.69 2.73
C PHE A 66 7.01 -9.94 1.85
N ILE A 67 6.13 -10.87 2.23
CA ILE A 67 5.84 -12.10 1.47
C ILE A 67 5.37 -11.77 0.05
N THR A 68 4.40 -10.86 -0.08
CA THR A 68 3.86 -10.45 -1.38
C THR A 68 4.96 -9.89 -2.28
N ASN A 69 5.81 -9.01 -1.72
CA ASN A 69 6.91 -8.40 -2.47
C ASN A 69 7.96 -9.42 -2.92
N ILE A 70 8.37 -10.37 -2.06
CA ILE A 70 9.37 -11.37 -2.43
C ILE A 70 8.84 -12.41 -3.41
N VAL A 71 7.55 -12.78 -3.32
CA VAL A 71 6.90 -13.70 -4.26
C VAL A 71 6.78 -13.02 -5.63
N THR A 72 6.31 -11.77 -5.67
CA THR A 72 6.25 -10.97 -6.90
C THR A 72 7.64 -10.81 -7.52
N TYR A 73 8.66 -10.50 -6.72
CA TYR A 73 10.04 -10.38 -7.21
C TYR A 73 10.56 -11.70 -7.78
N LYS A 74 10.30 -12.82 -7.09
CA LYS A 74 10.68 -14.16 -7.55
C LYS A 74 10.05 -14.50 -8.91
N GLU A 75 8.80 -14.11 -9.13
CA GLU A 75 8.09 -14.29 -10.39
C GLU A 75 8.66 -13.40 -11.51
N LEU A 76 8.95 -12.13 -11.22
CA LEU A 76 9.50 -11.18 -12.19
C LEU A 76 10.92 -11.54 -12.64
N GLU A 77 11.77 -12.00 -11.72
CA GLU A 77 13.16 -12.39 -11.99
C GLU A 77 13.31 -13.87 -12.40
N GLU A 78 12.19 -14.59 -12.56
CA GLU A 78 12.15 -16.02 -12.92
C GLU A 78 13.08 -16.88 -12.04
N ILE A 79 13.10 -16.63 -10.73
CA ILE A 79 13.97 -17.32 -9.79
C ILE A 79 13.42 -18.73 -9.54
N SER A 80 14.24 -19.76 -9.76
CA SER A 80 13.87 -21.14 -9.42
C SER A 80 13.72 -21.33 -7.90
N ASP A 81 12.83 -22.22 -7.49
CA ASP A 81 12.57 -22.48 -6.06
C ASP A 81 13.83 -22.89 -5.28
N GLU A 82 14.73 -23.65 -5.91
CA GLU A 82 16.00 -24.03 -5.31
C GLU A 82 16.94 -22.84 -5.06
N ASN A 83 17.00 -21.90 -6.02
CA ASN A 83 17.81 -20.69 -5.87
C ASN A 83 17.16 -19.75 -4.86
N ALA A 84 15.82 -19.69 -4.85
CA ALA A 84 15.06 -18.88 -3.91
C ALA A 84 15.29 -19.36 -2.46
N LEU A 85 15.22 -20.68 -2.22
CA LEU A 85 15.49 -21.30 -0.92
C LEU A 85 16.91 -21.01 -0.41
N LYS A 86 17.92 -21.04 -1.30
CA LYS A 86 19.31 -20.70 -0.94
C LYS A 86 19.51 -19.20 -0.72
N GLY A 87 18.80 -18.37 -1.46
CA GLY A 87 18.92 -16.91 -1.44
C GLY A 87 18.11 -16.23 -0.33
N VAL A 88 17.09 -16.88 0.23
CA VAL A 88 16.17 -16.25 1.20
C VAL A 88 16.87 -15.71 2.43
N SER A 89 17.98 -16.33 2.85
CA SER A 89 18.76 -15.86 4.00
C SER A 89 19.34 -14.46 3.82
N LEU A 90 19.50 -13.97 2.58
CA LEU A 90 19.98 -12.62 2.28
C LEU A 90 18.93 -11.55 2.58
N LEU A 91 17.66 -11.93 2.60
CA LEU A 91 16.53 -11.04 2.84
C LEU A 91 16.29 -10.80 4.33
N PHE A 92 16.80 -11.68 5.19
CA PHE A 92 16.65 -11.58 6.64
C PHE A 92 17.79 -10.79 7.29
N TYR A 93 17.43 -9.93 8.22
CA TYR A 93 18.38 -9.22 9.09
C TYR A 93 17.86 -9.19 10.52
N GLY A 94 18.73 -8.87 11.48
CA GLY A 94 18.34 -8.81 12.89
C GLY A 94 17.77 -10.12 13.41
N LEU A 95 16.59 -10.06 14.05
CA LEU A 95 15.93 -11.19 14.72
C LEU A 95 15.57 -12.31 13.73
N ALA A 96 15.08 -11.95 12.54
CA ALA A 96 14.72 -12.92 11.50
C ALA A 96 15.92 -13.76 11.04
N SER A 97 17.13 -13.17 11.00
CA SER A 97 18.34 -13.88 10.61
C SER A 97 18.72 -14.95 11.65
N THR A 98 18.64 -14.61 12.94
CA THR A 98 18.89 -15.55 14.05
C THR A 98 17.86 -16.68 14.07
N TRP A 99 16.58 -16.36 13.86
CA TRP A 99 15.52 -17.35 13.73
C TRP A 99 15.77 -18.32 12.58
N TRP A 100 16.06 -17.80 11.38
CA TRP A 100 16.28 -18.60 10.17
C TRP A 100 17.42 -19.62 10.34
N GLN A 101 18.50 -19.25 11.05
CA GLN A 101 19.60 -20.18 11.33
C GLN A 101 19.16 -21.43 12.09
N GLY A 102 18.14 -21.31 12.95
CA GLY A 102 17.56 -22.42 13.72
C GLY A 102 16.65 -23.33 12.87
N VAL A 103 15.78 -22.73 12.06
CA VAL A 103 14.71 -23.45 11.34
C VAL A 103 15.04 -23.82 9.89
N ARG A 104 16.17 -23.36 9.32
CA ARG A 104 16.55 -23.61 7.91
C ARG A 104 16.57 -25.08 7.45
N LYS A 105 16.67 -26.03 8.39
CA LYS A 105 16.68 -27.48 8.08
C LYS A 105 15.27 -28.05 7.92
N GLU A 106 14.26 -27.34 8.40
CA GLU A 106 12.85 -27.75 8.38
C GLU A 106 12.21 -27.39 7.03
N ALA A 107 12.63 -26.29 6.41
CA ALA A 107 12.17 -25.87 5.08
C ALA A 107 12.83 -26.70 3.97
N LYS A 108 12.02 -27.48 3.22
CA LYS A 108 12.49 -28.30 2.09
C LYS A 108 12.16 -27.68 0.75
N CYS A 109 11.06 -26.95 0.65
CA CYS A 109 10.64 -26.22 -0.53
C CYS A 109 10.43 -24.74 -0.24
N TRP A 110 10.30 -23.92 -1.30
CA TRP A 110 10.06 -22.49 -1.17
C TRP A 110 8.76 -22.18 -0.41
N ASN A 111 7.70 -22.97 -0.63
CA ASN A 111 6.43 -22.77 0.07
C ASN A 111 6.56 -23.01 1.58
N ASP A 112 7.34 -24.02 2.00
CA ASP A 112 7.61 -24.25 3.43
C ASP A 112 8.25 -23.02 4.09
N VAL A 113 9.07 -22.26 3.36
CA VAL A 113 9.68 -21.02 3.87
C VAL A 113 8.61 -19.98 4.15
N ILE A 114 7.70 -19.77 3.19
CA ILE A 114 6.60 -18.82 3.33
C ILE A 114 5.69 -19.21 4.49
N ASP A 115 5.35 -20.49 4.60
CA ASP A 115 4.49 -21.01 5.66
C ASP A 115 5.15 -20.87 7.04
N LEU A 116 6.45 -21.17 7.15
CA LEU A 116 7.22 -20.98 8.39
C LEU A 116 7.31 -19.50 8.81
N ILE A 117 7.48 -18.57 7.85
CA ILE A 117 7.48 -17.14 8.15
C ILE A 117 6.11 -16.73 8.70
N ARG A 118 5.03 -17.15 8.04
CA ARG A 118 3.66 -16.88 8.49
C ARG A 118 3.42 -17.45 9.88
N GLU A 119 3.70 -18.72 10.10
CA GLU A 119 3.46 -19.38 11.39
C GLU A 119 4.22 -18.71 12.54
N HIS A 120 5.48 -18.29 12.31
CA HIS A 120 6.32 -17.74 13.38
C HIS A 120 6.07 -16.25 13.66
N PHE A 121 5.96 -15.43 12.60
CA PHE A 121 5.88 -13.97 12.71
C PHE A 121 4.47 -13.41 12.59
N SER A 122 3.56 -14.14 11.94
CA SER A 122 2.16 -13.75 11.73
C SER A 122 1.21 -14.93 11.99
N PRO A 123 1.16 -15.46 13.24
CA PRO A 123 0.23 -16.53 13.54
C PRO A 123 -1.19 -16.03 13.21
N ALA A 124 -1.87 -16.78 12.33
CA ALA A 124 -3.17 -16.38 11.81
C ALA A 124 -4.12 -16.05 12.96
N LYS A 125 -4.57 -14.80 13.03
CA LYS A 125 -5.54 -14.39 14.04
C LYS A 125 -6.80 -15.25 13.86
N PRO A 126 -7.30 -15.90 14.92
CA PRO A 126 -8.53 -16.66 14.79
C PRO A 126 -9.67 -15.71 14.45
N ALA A 127 -10.63 -16.19 13.64
CA ALA A 127 -11.68 -15.33 13.09
C ALA A 127 -12.47 -14.52 14.13
N TYR A 128 -12.71 -15.07 15.33
CA TYR A 128 -13.41 -14.36 16.39
C TYR A 128 -12.64 -13.11 16.87
N GLN A 129 -11.30 -13.17 16.90
CA GLN A 129 -10.46 -12.05 17.31
C GLN A 129 -10.45 -10.97 16.23
N VAL A 130 -10.45 -11.36 14.96
CA VAL A 130 -10.61 -10.43 13.82
C VAL A 130 -11.95 -9.69 13.93
N TYR A 131 -13.06 -10.39 14.25
CA TYR A 131 -14.34 -9.71 14.47
C TYR A 131 -14.32 -8.77 15.66
N MET A 132 -13.71 -9.16 16.79
CA MET A 132 -13.60 -8.27 17.96
C MET A 132 -12.87 -6.98 17.59
N GLU A 133 -11.71 -7.08 16.93
CA GLU A 133 -10.90 -5.94 16.48
C GLU A 133 -11.63 -5.11 15.42
N PHE A 134 -12.38 -5.77 14.52
CA PHE A 134 -13.18 -5.10 13.51
C PHE A 134 -14.27 -4.22 14.13
N PHE A 135 -15.00 -4.71 15.15
CA PHE A 135 -16.10 -3.95 15.76
C PHE A 135 -15.68 -3.03 16.92
N GLU A 136 -14.46 -3.17 17.44
CA GLU A 136 -13.96 -2.40 18.58
C GLU A 136 -13.87 -0.89 18.27
N LYS A 137 -13.27 -0.54 17.13
CA LYS A 137 -13.03 0.87 16.75
C LYS A 137 -14.03 1.34 15.69
N LYS A 138 -14.83 2.34 16.06
CA LYS A 138 -15.68 3.12 15.13
C LYS A 138 -14.87 4.21 14.44
N GLN A 139 -15.38 4.73 13.34
CA GLN A 139 -14.73 5.82 12.61
C GLN A 139 -14.74 7.12 13.42
N GLU A 140 -13.56 7.63 13.73
CA GLU A 140 -13.38 8.91 14.41
C GLU A 140 -13.68 10.11 13.49
N ASP A 141 -13.98 11.28 14.06
CA ASP A 141 -14.36 12.48 13.31
C ASP A 141 -13.25 12.96 12.35
N GLY A 142 -11.99 12.82 12.73
CA GLY A 142 -10.82 13.28 11.97
C GLY A 142 -10.30 12.30 10.91
N VAL A 143 -10.83 11.06 10.87
CA VAL A 143 -10.35 10.03 9.95
C VAL A 143 -11.12 10.11 8.63
N ALA A 144 -10.37 10.10 7.53
CA ALA A 144 -10.92 10.09 6.18
C ALA A 144 -11.62 8.75 5.88
N ILE A 145 -12.66 8.78 5.05
CA ILE A 145 -13.42 7.59 4.66
C ILE A 145 -12.52 6.56 3.96
N ASP A 146 -11.63 7.01 3.08
CA ASP A 146 -10.73 6.13 2.34
C ASP A 146 -9.83 5.33 3.28
N THR A 147 -9.17 5.99 4.23
CA THR A 147 -8.31 5.34 5.22
C THR A 147 -9.09 4.33 6.07
N PHE A 148 -10.27 4.73 6.55
CA PHE A 148 -11.10 3.86 7.38
C PHE A 148 -11.56 2.60 6.64
N VAL A 149 -12.00 2.73 5.38
CA VAL A 149 -12.41 1.57 4.58
C VAL A 149 -11.23 0.65 4.30
N VAL A 150 -10.05 1.19 3.98
CA VAL A 150 -8.85 0.38 3.72
C VAL A 150 -8.47 -0.44 4.94
N GLU A 151 -8.39 0.18 6.12
CA GLU A 151 -8.05 -0.51 7.37
C GLU A 151 -9.06 -1.63 7.69
N LYS A 152 -10.36 -1.37 7.54
CA LYS A 152 -11.41 -2.37 7.81
C LYS A 152 -11.40 -3.52 6.79
N ARG A 153 -11.15 -3.23 5.52
CA ARG A 153 -11.01 -4.27 4.49
C ARG A 153 -9.76 -5.13 4.70
N ALA A 154 -8.66 -4.53 5.15
CA ALA A 154 -7.45 -5.28 5.50
C ALA A 154 -7.71 -6.29 6.63
N LEU A 155 -8.52 -5.94 7.63
CA LEU A 155 -8.94 -6.89 8.68
C LEU A 155 -9.82 -8.01 8.13
N LEU A 156 -10.80 -7.70 7.27
CA LEU A 156 -11.68 -8.71 6.69
C LEU A 156 -10.93 -9.69 5.78
N ALA A 157 -9.88 -9.24 5.09
CA ALA A 157 -9.03 -10.08 4.25
C ALA A 157 -8.26 -11.16 5.03
N GLN A 158 -8.14 -11.03 6.36
CA GLN A 158 -7.53 -12.05 7.22
C GLN A 158 -8.48 -13.24 7.49
N LEU A 159 -9.76 -13.10 7.14
CA LEU A 159 -10.73 -14.19 7.27
C LEU A 159 -10.61 -15.16 6.08
N PRO A 160 -11.01 -16.43 6.25
CA PRO A 160 -11.06 -17.38 5.14
C PRO A 160 -11.88 -16.85 3.96
N GLU A 161 -11.35 -17.02 2.74
CA GLU A 161 -11.99 -16.59 1.50
C GLU A 161 -13.40 -17.20 1.34
N GLY A 162 -14.31 -16.42 0.75
CA GLY A 162 -15.68 -16.87 0.45
C GLY A 162 -16.62 -16.93 1.65
N ARG A 163 -16.19 -16.50 2.84
CA ARG A 163 -17.06 -16.46 4.02
C ARG A 163 -18.13 -15.38 3.95
N HIS A 164 -17.78 -14.20 3.44
CA HIS A 164 -18.66 -13.04 3.33
C HIS A 164 -18.73 -12.56 1.88
N ASN A 165 -19.89 -12.06 1.48
CA ASN A 165 -20.05 -11.33 0.23
C ASN A 165 -19.92 -9.81 0.50
N GLU A 166 -19.68 -9.04 -0.55
CA GLU A 166 -19.48 -7.58 -0.45
C GLU A 166 -20.65 -6.86 0.25
N GLU A 167 -21.88 -7.33 0.05
CA GLU A 167 -23.07 -6.79 0.72
C GLU A 167 -23.03 -6.95 2.24
N THR A 168 -22.64 -8.13 2.74
CA THR A 168 -22.51 -8.39 4.18
C THR A 168 -21.36 -7.60 4.78
N GLU A 169 -20.25 -7.47 4.06
CA GLU A 169 -19.10 -6.65 4.52
C GLU A 169 -19.48 -5.16 4.62
N LEU A 170 -20.26 -4.66 3.67
CA LEU A 170 -20.82 -3.31 3.71
C LEU A 170 -21.77 -3.11 4.89
N ASP A 171 -22.59 -4.10 5.24
CA ASP A 171 -23.45 -4.03 6.43
C ASP A 171 -22.65 -3.89 7.73
N PHE A 172 -21.58 -4.69 7.87
CA PHE A 172 -20.69 -4.59 9.02
C PHE A 172 -20.02 -3.22 9.10
N LEU A 173 -19.51 -2.72 7.96
CA LEU A 173 -18.83 -1.44 7.89
C LEU A 173 -19.78 -0.25 8.16
N TYR A 174 -20.98 -0.27 7.58
CA TYR A 174 -21.95 0.84 7.67
C TYR A 174 -22.34 1.16 9.11
N GLY A 175 -22.43 0.14 9.98
CA GLY A 175 -22.69 0.31 11.41
C GLY A 175 -21.57 1.02 12.18
N LEU A 176 -20.35 1.02 11.64
CA LEU A 176 -19.16 1.62 12.24
C LEU A 176 -18.82 3.01 11.68
N LEU A 177 -19.47 3.40 10.57
CA LEU A 177 -19.29 4.70 9.96
C LEU A 177 -19.75 5.83 10.88
N ASN A 178 -19.04 6.95 10.78
CA ASN A 178 -19.38 8.14 11.52
C ASN A 178 -20.75 8.70 11.09
N ILE A 179 -21.47 9.32 12.02
CA ILE A 179 -22.78 9.93 11.76
C ILE A 179 -22.72 11.01 10.68
N LYS A 180 -21.55 11.67 10.49
CA LYS A 180 -21.34 12.65 9.41
C LYS A 180 -21.60 12.07 8.02
N PHE A 181 -21.33 10.78 7.80
CA PHE A 181 -21.63 10.11 6.54
C PHE A 181 -23.04 9.55 6.51
N ARG A 182 -23.45 8.86 7.59
CA ARG A 182 -24.75 8.16 7.67
C ARG A 182 -25.97 9.08 7.54
N LYS A 183 -25.81 10.39 7.79
CA LYS A 183 -26.86 11.40 7.56
C LYS A 183 -27.16 11.63 6.08
N HIS A 184 -26.15 11.51 5.22
CA HIS A 184 -26.26 11.80 3.79
C HIS A 184 -26.30 10.52 2.95
N ILE A 185 -25.72 9.44 3.46
CA ILE A 185 -25.61 8.16 2.79
C ILE A 185 -26.61 7.16 3.42
N SER A 186 -27.62 6.77 2.65
CA SER A 186 -28.52 5.67 3.03
C SER A 186 -27.83 4.31 2.80
N ARG A 187 -28.11 3.32 3.64
CA ARG A 187 -27.57 1.97 3.43
C ARG A 187 -28.06 1.36 2.11
N GLN A 188 -29.32 1.60 1.76
CA GLN A 188 -29.94 1.04 0.55
C GLN A 188 -29.45 1.67 -0.75
N SER A 189 -28.84 2.86 -0.68
CA SER A 189 -28.32 3.56 -1.88
C SER A 189 -26.93 3.10 -2.30
N ILE A 190 -26.31 2.15 -1.59
CA ILE A 190 -24.98 1.64 -1.89
C ILE A 190 -25.05 0.13 -2.08
N ALA A 191 -24.52 -0.34 -3.20
CA ALA A 191 -24.32 -1.76 -3.47
C ALA A 191 -22.85 -2.19 -3.38
N THR A 192 -21.91 -1.27 -3.61
CA THR A 192 -20.47 -1.58 -3.67
C THR A 192 -19.62 -0.66 -2.79
N PHE A 193 -18.43 -1.10 -2.41
CA PHE A 193 -17.45 -0.24 -1.70
C PHE A 193 -17.08 1.00 -2.51
N ARG A 194 -17.07 0.88 -3.84
CA ARG A 194 -16.78 2.01 -4.73
C ARG A 194 -17.80 3.14 -4.54
N ASP A 195 -19.09 2.80 -4.51
CA ASP A 195 -20.15 3.81 -4.39
C ASP A 195 -20.11 4.49 -3.00
N LEU A 196 -19.75 3.74 -1.95
CA LEU A 196 -19.52 4.30 -0.61
C LEU A 196 -18.38 5.32 -0.62
N LEU A 197 -17.25 4.99 -1.23
CA LEU A 197 -16.08 5.88 -1.28
C LEU A 197 -16.35 7.12 -2.11
N GLU A 198 -17.04 7.00 -3.25
CA GLU A 198 -17.39 8.13 -4.10
C GLU A 198 -18.30 9.13 -3.38
N GLN A 199 -19.38 8.64 -2.76
CA GLN A 199 -20.28 9.50 -1.97
C GLN A 199 -19.56 10.07 -0.74
N GLY A 200 -18.72 9.27 -0.08
CA GLY A 200 -17.94 9.68 1.08
C GLY A 200 -17.00 10.85 0.76
N ARG A 201 -16.25 10.78 -0.34
CA ARG A 201 -15.34 11.85 -0.79
C ARG A 201 -16.07 13.16 -1.08
N ILE A 202 -17.24 13.10 -1.71
CA ILE A 202 -18.07 14.29 -1.98
C ILE A 202 -18.50 14.95 -0.66
N ILE A 203 -18.93 14.15 0.32
CA ILE A 203 -19.33 14.67 1.64
C ILE A 203 -18.15 15.27 2.39
N GLU A 204 -16.98 14.64 2.34
CA GLU A 204 -15.77 15.19 2.97
C GLU A 204 -15.37 16.52 2.37
N HIS A 205 -15.38 16.62 1.04
CA HIS A 205 -15.12 17.86 0.32
C HIS A 205 -16.08 18.98 0.75
N ASN A 206 -17.38 18.71 0.73
CA ASN A 206 -18.41 19.70 1.11
C ASN A 206 -18.29 20.13 2.57
N ASN A 207 -18.02 19.18 3.48
CA ASN A 207 -17.83 19.49 4.90
C ASN A 207 -16.58 20.33 5.15
N GLN A 208 -15.49 20.09 4.40
CA GLN A 208 -14.27 20.91 4.49
C GLN A 208 -14.53 22.35 4.01
N GLU A 209 -15.31 22.52 2.92
CA GLU A 209 -15.73 23.85 2.45
C GLU A 209 -16.63 24.56 3.46
N ASP A 210 -17.58 23.85 4.08
CA ASP A 210 -18.46 24.40 5.12
C ASP A 210 -17.68 24.81 6.37
N GLU A 211 -16.69 24.02 6.79
CA GLU A 211 -15.81 24.38 7.91
C GLU A 211 -14.92 25.59 7.59
N ALA A 212 -14.35 25.65 6.39
CA ALA A 212 -13.55 26.79 5.94
C ALA A 212 -14.40 28.07 5.90
N THR A 213 -15.64 27.96 5.40
CA THR A 213 -16.60 29.08 5.37
C THR A 213 -17.07 29.47 6.77
N ALA A 214 -17.24 28.50 7.68
CA ALA A 214 -17.62 28.73 9.07
C ALA A 214 -16.51 29.39 9.91
N LYS A 215 -15.23 29.15 9.56
CA LYS A 215 -14.04 29.77 10.18
C LYS A 215 -13.69 31.14 9.55
N GLY A 216 -14.37 31.54 8.47
CA GLY A 216 -14.26 32.88 7.90
C GLY A 216 -14.78 33.99 8.83
N PRO A 217 -14.45 35.28 8.56
CA PRO A 217 -14.75 36.41 9.47
C PRO A 217 -16.25 36.62 9.74
N LEU A 218 -17.12 35.98 8.96
CA LEU A 218 -18.55 36.26 8.90
C LEU A 218 -19.35 35.64 10.07
N ARG A 219 -18.83 34.65 10.79
CA ARG A 219 -19.53 34.05 11.95
C ARG A 219 -19.26 34.72 13.30
N GLY A 220 -18.43 35.75 13.35
CA GLY A 220 -18.37 36.67 14.50
C GLY A 220 -19.50 37.71 14.50
N ALA A 221 -20.11 37.99 13.35
CA ALA A 221 -20.97 39.17 13.17
C ALA A 221 -22.47 38.97 13.50
N ARG A 222 -22.93 37.75 13.83
CA ARG A 222 -24.37 37.48 14.12
C ARG A 222 -24.67 37.07 15.55
N ARG A 223 -23.76 37.30 16.50
CA ARG A 223 -24.14 37.45 17.91
C ARG A 223 -24.26 38.95 18.17
N GLY A 224 -25.36 39.56 17.72
CA GLY A 224 -25.65 40.95 18.06
C GLY A 224 -25.46 41.14 19.56
N GLU A 225 -24.56 42.04 19.94
CA GLU A 225 -24.17 42.27 21.33
C GLU A 225 -25.44 42.48 22.16
N ARG A 226 -25.52 41.76 23.28
CA ARG A 226 -26.57 42.01 24.27
C ARG A 226 -26.26 43.33 24.93
N CYS A 227 -27.27 44.17 25.10
CA CYS A 227 -27.12 45.37 25.91
C CYS A 227 -26.64 44.97 27.31
N THR A 228 -25.51 45.49 27.76
CA THR A 228 -24.93 45.19 29.08
C THR A 228 -25.80 45.63 30.25
N TYR A 229 -26.80 46.49 29.99
CA TYR A 229 -27.71 47.01 31.01
C TYR A 229 -28.98 46.17 31.19
N CYS A 230 -29.64 45.79 30.09
CA CYS A 230 -30.93 45.11 30.12
C CYS A 230 -30.89 43.66 29.59
N ASN A 231 -29.74 43.19 29.13
CA ASN A 231 -29.49 41.88 28.52
C ASN A 231 -30.36 41.53 27.30
N PHE A 232 -31.17 42.47 26.79
CA PHE A 232 -31.92 42.32 25.55
C PHE A 232 -31.04 42.62 24.33
N ARG A 233 -31.37 41.97 23.20
CA ARG A 233 -30.69 42.15 21.92
C ARG A 233 -31.31 43.31 21.13
N GLY A 234 -30.53 43.91 20.23
CA GLY A 234 -31.04 44.88 19.25
C GLY A 234 -30.86 46.36 19.59
N HIS A 235 -30.10 46.69 20.64
CA HIS A 235 -29.70 48.07 20.96
C HIS A 235 -28.46 48.10 21.88
N THR A 236 -27.74 49.22 21.89
CA THR A 236 -26.54 49.42 22.74
C THR A 236 -26.91 49.93 24.13
N PHE A 237 -25.94 49.92 25.05
CA PHE A 237 -26.08 50.47 26.41
C PHE A 237 -26.60 51.91 26.43
N GLU A 238 -26.04 52.77 25.57
CA GLU A 238 -26.40 54.19 25.48
C GLU A 238 -27.86 54.40 25.06
N VAL A 239 -28.33 53.59 24.09
CA VAL A 239 -29.72 53.62 23.63
C VAL A 239 -30.66 53.15 24.73
N CYS A 240 -30.26 52.13 25.51
CA CYS A 240 -31.06 51.66 26.64
C CYS A 240 -31.19 52.71 27.75
N ARG A 241 -30.08 53.39 28.06
CA ARG A 241 -30.05 54.46 29.07
C ARG A 241 -30.92 55.64 28.66
N LYS A 242 -30.84 56.09 27.40
CA LYS A 242 -31.68 57.18 26.87
C LYS A 242 -33.18 56.84 26.93
N ARG A 243 -33.56 55.61 26.55
CA ARG A 243 -34.97 55.16 26.64
C ARG A 243 -35.49 55.13 28.07
N ARG A 244 -34.64 54.79 29.04
CA ARG A 244 -35.02 54.81 30.45
C ARG A 244 -35.18 56.24 30.96
N GLN A 245 -34.24 57.13 30.67
CA GLN A 245 -34.34 58.54 31.07
C GLN A 245 -35.60 59.20 30.49
N ALA A 246 -35.91 58.95 29.22
CA ALA A 246 -37.14 59.44 28.61
C ALA A 246 -38.41 58.86 29.26
N ARG A 247 -38.38 57.61 29.73
CA ARG A 247 -39.49 57.00 30.48
C ARG A 247 -39.66 57.64 31.85
N ASP A 248 -38.55 57.83 32.57
CA ASP A 248 -38.55 58.40 33.92
C ASP A 248 -38.99 59.89 33.88
N GLU A 249 -38.58 60.64 32.86
CA GLU A 249 -39.04 62.01 32.59
C GLU A 249 -40.52 62.08 32.21
N ALA A 250 -41.02 61.13 31.41
CA ALA A 250 -42.44 61.05 31.08
C ALA A 250 -43.31 60.73 32.29
N THR A 251 -42.86 59.82 33.17
CA THR A 251 -43.59 59.50 34.41
C THR A 251 -43.58 60.65 35.42
N ALA A 252 -42.52 61.46 35.44
CA ALA A 252 -42.44 62.63 36.32
C ALA A 252 -43.25 63.84 35.81
N ALA A 253 -43.69 63.82 34.55
CA ALA A 253 -44.56 64.84 33.96
C ALA A 253 -46.06 64.51 34.07
N GLU A 254 -46.40 63.28 34.50
CA GLU A 254 -47.77 62.81 34.71
C GLU A 254 -48.21 62.78 36.19
N GLU A 255 -47.32 63.11 37.13
CA GLU A 255 -47.61 63.40 38.55
C GLU A 255 -47.71 64.91 38.82
#